data_AF-A0A556MJD6-F1
#
_entry.id   AF-A0A556MJD6-F1
#
_cell.length_a   1.000
_cell.length_b   1.000
_cell.length_c   1.000
_cell.angle_alpha   90.00
_cell.angle_beta   90.00
_cell.angle_gamma   90.00
#
_symmetry.space_group_name_H-M   'P 1'
#
loop_
_entity.id
_entity.type
_entity.pdbx_description
1 polymer ?
#
loop_
_entity_poly.entity_id
_entity_poly.type
_entity_poly.pdbx_seq_one_letter_code
_entity_poly.pdbx_strand_id
1 'polypeptide(L)'
;MRILIFLLITGLASGTFAQDDTQEKLQRLTAPTSPASAITGMQPTTVLAPKTLNALETALYNNFTDAGSIVIPKDLAIEFTPYWSRNPHISLSEYLYPTAWQSFLRNASFSVSSSQSFLLGDSTKSNALGFGARTSIYFGGKNDRDTIENYRKQLRSADILENKFALIRMQTLDNPAVQSITDFMQSINQPLKKLIGNLSFFDSAAEINQFMEAFCADTLELPKLTASNHDEFSNAIAGLFRKHILSDQVYAHFKKYLVNRQGFSLDLALASLLNFPTNNFEFSYAPKNALWITPTYRFFATENHVLKLLAVYRYEWYNIDYYKLYFPGSTVYQNNHDYGISLAAEFKKCSVQAELVGRSSSTETPLGTDAEGNKIYTKKRSNDVQYLMVVNYRLTDQAILTFNFGNQFNPVINPKRTLVSTLSVNFGFGSPKKSSVNLAK
;
A
#
# COMPACT_ATOMS: atom_id res chain seq x y z
N MET A 1 32.51 9.29 -20.93
CA MET A 1 31.26 8.56 -21.22
C MET A 1 30.03 9.07 -20.41
N ARG A 2 29.97 10.36 -20.04
CA ARG A 2 28.81 10.97 -19.34
C ARG A 2 28.12 12.09 -20.15
N ILE A 3 28.77 12.60 -21.19
CA ILE A 3 28.28 13.72 -22.02
C ILE A 3 27.48 13.21 -23.24
N LEU A 4 27.74 11.98 -23.72
CA LEU A 4 27.02 11.42 -24.87
C LEU A 4 25.56 11.02 -24.59
N ILE A 5 25.21 10.74 -23.33
CA ILE A 5 23.84 10.36 -22.94
C ILE A 5 22.93 11.61 -22.85
N PHE A 6 23.50 12.79 -22.61
CA PHE A 6 22.73 14.03 -22.51
C PHE A 6 22.32 14.60 -23.88
N LEU A 7 23.11 14.33 -24.92
CA LEU A 7 22.88 14.80 -26.30
C LEU A 7 21.90 13.93 -27.11
N LEU A 8 21.64 12.69 -26.68
CA LEU A 8 20.65 11.83 -27.34
C LEU A 8 19.20 12.16 -26.92
N ILE A 9 18.99 12.87 -25.80
CA ILE A 9 17.66 13.17 -25.25
C ILE A 9 17.09 14.48 -25.82
N THR A 10 17.94 15.40 -26.30
CA THR A 10 17.47 16.68 -26.87
C THR A 10 17.05 16.60 -28.34
N GLY A 11 17.38 15.52 -29.06
CA GLY A 11 17.07 15.35 -30.48
C GLY A 11 15.66 14.84 -30.82
N LEU A 12 14.85 14.44 -29.83
CA LEU A 12 13.53 13.82 -30.04
C LEU A 12 12.34 14.68 -29.56
N ALA A 13 12.57 15.93 -29.16
CA ALA A 13 11.55 16.78 -28.50
C ALA A 13 10.95 17.89 -29.40
N SER A 14 10.91 17.70 -30.71
CA SER A 14 10.27 18.66 -31.66
C SER A 14 8.94 18.14 -32.19
N GLY A 15 8.08 17.67 -31.30
CA GLY A 15 6.68 17.34 -31.59
C GLY A 15 5.82 17.84 -30.44
N THR A 16 5.46 19.12 -30.47
CA THR A 16 4.52 19.72 -29.52
C THR A 16 3.12 19.18 -29.81
N PHE A 17 2.78 18.03 -29.23
CA PHE A 17 1.39 17.62 -29.07
C PHE A 17 0.82 18.41 -27.89
N ALA A 18 -0.18 19.26 -28.16
CA ALA A 18 -0.95 19.94 -27.14
C ALA A 18 -1.56 18.89 -26.19
N GLN A 19 -1.20 18.95 -24.90
CA GLN A 19 -1.82 18.16 -23.86
C GLN A 19 -3.18 18.79 -23.54
N ASP A 20 -4.23 18.19 -24.08
CA ASP A 20 -5.60 18.43 -23.67
C ASP A 20 -5.80 17.75 -22.30
N ASP A 21 -6.25 18.50 -21.29
CA ASP A 21 -6.28 18.17 -19.84
C ASP A 21 -7.23 17.01 -19.45
N THR A 22 -7.63 16.16 -20.40
CA THR A 22 -8.63 15.09 -20.22
C THR A 22 -8.07 13.69 -20.51
N GLN A 23 -6.77 13.48 -20.31
CA GLN A 23 -6.23 12.12 -20.37
C GLN A 23 -6.70 11.33 -19.14
N GLU A 24 -7.73 10.48 -19.32
CA GLU A 24 -8.18 9.52 -18.30
C GLU A 24 -6.98 8.71 -17.80
N LYS A 25 -6.83 8.61 -16.47
CA LYS A 25 -5.72 7.87 -15.87
C LYS A 25 -5.85 6.39 -16.18
N LEU A 26 -4.74 5.80 -16.63
CA LEU A 26 -4.58 4.36 -16.78
C LEU A 26 -5.03 3.62 -15.52
N GLN A 27 -6.07 2.82 -15.64
CA GLN A 27 -6.51 1.92 -14.58
C GLN A 27 -5.51 0.77 -14.46
N ARG A 28 -4.81 0.70 -13.33
CA ARG A 28 -3.85 -0.37 -13.02
C ARG A 28 -4.56 -1.66 -12.64
N LEU A 29 -3.89 -2.78 -12.89
CA LEU A 29 -4.30 -4.14 -12.48
C LEU A 29 -4.14 -4.38 -10.98
N THR A 30 -4.89 -3.64 -10.17
CA THR A 30 -4.94 -3.84 -8.72
C THR A 30 -6.38 -3.73 -8.24
N ALA A 31 -6.73 -4.48 -7.20
CA ALA A 31 -7.96 -4.21 -6.47
C ALA A 31 -7.96 -2.73 -6.05
N PRO A 32 -9.07 -2.00 -6.27
CA PRO A 32 -9.13 -0.60 -5.93
C PRO A 32 -8.96 -0.44 -4.41
N THR A 33 -8.08 0.47 -4.00
CA THR A 33 -7.91 0.83 -2.59
C THR A 33 -9.19 1.47 -2.03
N SER A 34 -9.93 2.21 -2.85
CA SER A 34 -11.28 2.70 -2.57
C SER A 34 -12.22 2.27 -3.70
N PRO A 35 -12.96 1.15 -3.55
CA PRO A 35 -13.87 0.66 -4.60
C PRO A 35 -14.96 1.66 -4.97
N ALA A 36 -15.44 2.47 -4.01
CA ALA A 36 -16.38 3.54 -4.27
C ALA A 36 -15.80 4.61 -5.22
N SER A 37 -14.61 5.14 -4.90
CA SER A 37 -13.96 6.15 -5.77
C SER A 37 -13.62 5.58 -7.15
N ALA A 38 -13.25 4.30 -7.21
CA ALA A 38 -12.96 3.61 -8.46
C ALA A 38 -14.22 3.42 -9.33
N ILE A 39 -15.38 3.10 -8.74
CA ILE A 39 -16.62 2.93 -9.51
C ILE A 39 -17.18 4.27 -10.00
N THR A 40 -17.00 5.34 -9.23
CA THR A 40 -17.40 6.69 -9.66
C THR A 40 -16.43 7.31 -10.66
N GLY A 41 -15.22 6.75 -10.81
CA GLY A 41 -14.17 7.29 -11.68
C GLY A 41 -13.55 8.58 -11.16
N MET A 42 -13.69 8.87 -9.86
CA MET A 42 -13.27 10.14 -9.28
C MET A 42 -11.94 10.04 -8.55
N GLN A 43 -11.19 11.14 -8.61
CA GLN A 43 -10.10 11.41 -7.68
C GLN A 43 -10.65 12.33 -6.59
N PRO A 44 -10.97 11.79 -5.40
CA PRO A 44 -11.51 12.60 -4.34
C PRO A 44 -10.49 13.68 -3.95
N THR A 45 -10.96 14.90 -3.74
CA THR A 45 -10.12 15.99 -3.20
C THR A 45 -9.85 15.75 -1.71
N THR A 46 -10.77 15.07 -1.04
CA THR A 46 -10.71 14.78 0.40
C THR A 46 -10.97 13.30 0.64
N VAL A 47 -10.02 12.61 1.28
CA VAL A 47 -10.20 11.24 1.74
C VAL A 47 -10.26 11.23 3.26
N LEU A 48 -11.42 10.90 3.82
CA LEU A 48 -11.62 10.73 5.25
C LEU A 48 -11.50 9.25 5.61
N ALA A 49 -10.61 8.93 6.55
CA ALA A 49 -10.43 7.57 7.07
C ALA A 49 -10.74 7.55 8.58
N PRO A 50 -12.01 7.68 8.99
CA PRO A 50 -12.40 7.71 10.40
C PRO A 50 -11.95 6.44 11.13
N LYS A 51 -11.27 6.63 12.27
CA LYS A 51 -10.72 5.53 13.08
C LYS A 51 -11.70 4.98 14.11
N THR A 52 -12.81 5.67 14.36
CA THR A 52 -13.83 5.29 15.34
C THR A 52 -15.24 5.46 14.75
N LEU A 53 -16.23 4.80 15.33
CA LEU A 53 -17.63 4.95 14.91
C LEU A 53 -18.13 6.38 15.06
N ASN A 54 -17.84 7.04 16.18
CA ASN A 54 -18.22 8.44 16.39
C ASN A 54 -17.58 9.38 15.35
N ALA A 55 -16.33 9.12 14.96
CA ALA A 55 -15.67 9.89 13.91
C ALA A 55 -16.29 9.64 12.53
N LEU A 56 -16.75 8.42 12.26
CA LEU A 56 -17.49 8.09 11.04
C LEU A 56 -18.84 8.82 11.01
N GLU A 57 -19.62 8.75 12.11
CA GLU A 57 -20.90 9.46 12.24
C GLU A 57 -20.72 10.97 12.06
N THR A 58 -19.71 11.54 12.73
CA THR A 58 -19.37 12.97 12.60
C THR A 58 -18.98 13.31 11.16
N ALA A 59 -18.18 12.48 10.50
CA ALA A 59 -17.79 12.67 9.11
C ALA A 59 -19.00 12.61 8.17
N LEU A 60 -19.92 11.67 8.37
CA LEU A 60 -21.14 11.57 7.58
C LEU A 60 -22.04 12.78 7.81
N TYR A 61 -22.34 13.12 9.07
CA TYR A 61 -23.21 14.24 9.41
C TYR A 61 -22.67 15.56 8.86
N ASN A 62 -21.40 15.91 9.13
CA ASN A 62 -20.82 17.19 8.73
C ASN A 62 -20.67 17.36 7.21
N ASN A 63 -20.59 16.27 6.45
CA ASN A 63 -20.39 16.35 5.00
C ASN A 63 -21.66 16.12 4.19
N PHE A 64 -22.66 15.44 4.74
CA PHE A 64 -23.92 15.15 4.05
C PHE A 64 -25.10 15.99 4.55
N THR A 65 -24.91 16.83 5.56
CA THR A 65 -25.94 17.78 6.03
C THR A 65 -25.46 19.21 5.91
N ASP A 66 -26.29 20.07 5.33
CA ASP A 66 -26.09 21.52 5.26
C ASP A 66 -27.40 22.22 5.61
N ALA A 67 -27.37 23.10 6.61
CA ALA A 67 -28.53 23.85 7.11
C ALA A 67 -29.82 23.01 7.33
N GLY A 68 -29.68 21.75 7.75
CA GLY A 68 -30.79 20.82 7.98
C GLY A 68 -31.30 20.07 6.75
N SER A 69 -30.68 20.26 5.58
CA SER A 69 -30.97 19.54 4.34
C SER A 69 -29.88 18.51 4.03
N ILE A 70 -30.26 17.40 3.40
CA ILE A 70 -29.31 16.38 2.93
C ILE A 70 -28.68 16.85 1.62
N VAL A 71 -27.35 16.91 1.56
CA VAL A 71 -26.58 17.36 0.39
C VAL A 71 -25.55 16.29 0.01
N ILE A 72 -25.30 16.11 -1.29
CA ILE A 72 -24.19 15.28 -1.77
C ILE A 72 -22.91 16.12 -1.70
N PRO A 73 -21.90 15.74 -0.91
CA PRO A 73 -20.66 16.50 -0.86
C PRO A 73 -19.92 16.45 -2.19
N LYS A 74 -19.15 17.50 -2.46
CA LYS A 74 -18.33 17.57 -3.66
C LYS A 74 -17.02 16.80 -3.44
N ASP A 75 -16.79 15.80 -4.28
CA ASP A 75 -15.52 15.07 -4.42
C ASP A 75 -14.97 14.50 -3.09
N LEU A 76 -15.88 14.03 -2.23
CA LEU A 76 -15.56 13.39 -0.96
C LEU A 76 -15.46 11.87 -1.13
N ALA A 77 -14.44 11.27 -0.51
CA ALA A 77 -14.38 9.84 -0.24
C ALA A 77 -14.22 9.57 1.27
N ILE A 78 -14.99 8.62 1.77
CA ILE A 78 -14.90 8.11 3.15
C ILE A 78 -14.53 6.63 3.06
N GLU A 79 -13.55 6.20 3.83
CA GLU A 79 -13.18 4.79 3.99
C GLU A 79 -13.17 4.38 5.47
N PHE A 80 -13.81 3.26 5.79
CA PHE A 80 -14.01 2.80 7.15
C PHE A 80 -13.72 1.32 7.31
N THR A 81 -12.98 0.95 8.36
CA THR A 81 -12.62 -0.42 8.70
C THR A 81 -13.25 -0.85 10.04
N PRO A 82 -14.41 -1.54 10.04
CA PRO A 82 -15.19 -1.79 11.26
C PRO A 82 -14.47 -2.60 12.33
N TYR A 83 -13.58 -3.51 11.93
CA TYR A 83 -12.85 -4.33 12.89
C TYR A 83 -11.97 -3.47 13.80
N TRP A 84 -11.21 -2.55 13.22
CA TRP A 84 -10.27 -1.69 13.95
C TRP A 84 -10.95 -0.56 14.70
N SER A 85 -12.14 -0.12 14.28
CA SER A 85 -12.87 0.95 14.97
C SER A 85 -13.39 0.54 16.35
N ARG A 86 -13.38 -0.76 16.66
CA ARG A 86 -13.79 -1.31 17.95
C ARG A 86 -12.62 -1.58 18.90
N ASN A 87 -11.39 -1.19 18.54
CA ASN A 87 -10.16 -1.46 19.32
C ASN A 87 -10.04 -2.93 19.76
N PRO A 88 -9.99 -3.88 18.82
CA PRO A 88 -9.97 -5.29 19.16
C PRO A 88 -8.66 -5.66 19.86
N HIS A 89 -8.76 -6.42 20.95
CA HIS A 89 -7.60 -7.05 21.56
C HIS A 89 -7.17 -8.24 20.71
N ILE A 90 -5.98 -8.16 20.12
CA ILE A 90 -5.40 -9.23 19.31
C ILE A 90 -4.07 -9.67 19.89
N SER A 91 -3.87 -10.98 19.96
CA SER A 91 -2.55 -11.53 20.29
C SER A 91 -1.59 -11.37 19.11
N LEU A 92 -0.28 -11.37 19.38
CA LEU A 92 0.73 -11.35 18.33
C LEU A 92 0.62 -12.56 17.39
N SER A 93 0.27 -13.73 17.93
CA SER A 93 0.05 -14.94 17.12
C SER A 93 -1.14 -14.79 16.18
N GLU A 94 -2.27 -14.24 16.64
CA GLU A 94 -3.42 -13.96 15.77
C GLU A 94 -3.12 -12.87 14.73
N TYR A 95 -2.30 -11.89 15.10
CA TYR A 95 -1.85 -10.87 14.15
C TYR A 95 -1.03 -11.49 13.01
N LEU A 96 -0.03 -12.32 13.36
CA LEU A 96 0.91 -12.94 12.42
C LEU A 96 0.30 -14.12 11.65
N TYR A 97 -0.61 -14.87 12.25
CA TYR A 97 -1.18 -16.09 11.68
C TYR A 97 -2.71 -16.10 11.74
N PRO A 98 -3.38 -15.11 11.14
CA PRO A 98 -4.84 -15.08 11.12
C PRO A 98 -5.40 -16.24 10.30
N THR A 99 -6.56 -16.77 10.71
CA THR A 99 -7.35 -17.64 9.83
C THR A 99 -7.89 -16.85 8.62
N ALA A 100 -8.38 -17.53 7.60
CA ALA A 100 -8.99 -16.86 6.44
C ALA A 100 -10.17 -15.96 6.86
N TRP A 101 -11.00 -16.42 7.81
CA TRP A 101 -12.12 -15.66 8.33
C TRP A 101 -11.67 -14.45 9.19
N GLN A 102 -10.66 -14.63 10.04
CA GLN A 102 -10.08 -13.52 10.80
C GLN A 102 -9.49 -12.47 9.86
N SER A 103 -8.79 -12.89 8.81
CA SER A 103 -8.25 -11.97 7.78
C SER A 103 -9.37 -11.23 7.06
N PHE A 104 -10.43 -11.96 6.67
CA PHE A 104 -11.60 -11.39 6.00
C PHE A 104 -12.22 -10.27 6.83
N LEU A 105 -12.52 -10.53 8.11
CA LEU A 105 -13.12 -9.54 9.01
C LEU A 105 -12.17 -8.38 9.33
N ARG A 106 -10.90 -8.70 9.64
CA ARG A 106 -9.89 -7.71 10.03
C ARG A 106 -9.56 -6.72 8.91
N ASN A 107 -9.56 -7.21 7.67
CA ASN A 107 -9.21 -6.43 6.49
C ASN A 107 -10.46 -5.91 5.75
N ALA A 108 -11.67 -6.18 6.26
CA ALA A 108 -12.89 -5.63 5.69
C ALA A 108 -12.88 -4.10 5.80
N SER A 109 -13.10 -3.45 4.67
CA SER A 109 -13.20 -2.00 4.55
C SER A 109 -14.43 -1.65 3.70
N PHE A 110 -15.12 -0.60 4.10
CA PHE A 110 -16.26 -0.04 3.40
C PHE A 110 -15.90 1.37 2.95
N SER A 111 -16.36 1.75 1.78
CA SER A 111 -16.08 3.06 1.21
C SER A 111 -17.35 3.68 0.65
N VAL A 112 -17.46 4.99 0.80
CA VAL A 112 -18.47 5.83 0.18
C VAL A 112 -17.75 6.95 -0.55
N SER A 113 -18.16 7.26 -1.76
CA SER A 113 -17.65 8.40 -2.51
C SER A 113 -18.80 9.20 -3.09
N SER A 114 -18.55 10.47 -3.35
CA SER A 114 -19.57 11.40 -3.83
C SER A 114 -18.95 12.41 -4.78
N SER A 115 -19.75 12.88 -5.74
CA SER A 115 -19.39 14.04 -6.55
C SER A 115 -20.61 14.68 -7.15
N GLN A 116 -20.44 15.96 -7.46
CA GLN A 116 -21.42 16.82 -8.11
C GLN A 116 -21.03 17.12 -9.57
N SER A 117 -20.04 16.42 -10.11
CA SER A 117 -19.48 16.65 -11.44
C SER A 117 -19.35 15.37 -12.25
N PHE A 118 -20.27 14.42 -12.05
CA PHE A 118 -20.34 13.23 -12.89
C PHE A 118 -20.84 13.64 -14.30
N LEU A 119 -20.02 13.41 -15.31
CA LEU A 119 -20.31 13.81 -16.69
C LEU A 119 -21.24 12.79 -17.36
N LEU A 120 -22.35 13.28 -17.91
CA LEU A 120 -23.22 12.54 -18.81
C LEU A 120 -22.71 12.64 -20.26
N GLY A 121 -23.29 11.85 -21.17
CA GLY A 121 -22.82 11.76 -22.56
C GLY A 121 -22.99 13.06 -23.36
N ASP A 122 -23.84 13.97 -22.91
CA ASP A 122 -24.04 15.31 -23.45
C ASP A 122 -23.17 16.37 -22.74
N SER A 123 -22.23 15.95 -21.89
CA SER A 123 -21.35 16.79 -21.04
C SER A 123 -22.06 17.52 -19.89
N THR A 124 -23.33 17.26 -19.64
CA THR A 124 -24.00 17.80 -18.44
C THR A 124 -23.43 17.16 -17.17
N LYS A 125 -23.46 17.93 -16.07
CA LYS A 125 -22.96 17.48 -14.76
C LYS A 125 -24.11 17.01 -13.90
N SER A 126 -23.93 15.84 -13.30
CA SER A 126 -24.89 15.22 -12.39
C SER A 126 -24.21 14.84 -11.07
N ASN A 127 -25.04 14.61 -10.05
CA ASN A 127 -24.60 14.07 -8.78
C ASN A 127 -24.45 12.55 -8.88
N ALA A 128 -23.44 12.01 -8.21
CA ALA A 128 -23.19 10.58 -8.13
C ALA A 128 -22.73 10.17 -6.73
N LEU A 129 -23.13 8.97 -6.32
CA LEU A 129 -22.66 8.30 -5.11
C LEU A 129 -22.06 6.94 -5.47
N GLY A 130 -20.87 6.67 -4.98
CA GLY A 130 -20.24 5.36 -5.03
C GLY A 130 -20.33 4.68 -3.69
N PHE A 131 -20.64 3.40 -3.69
CA PHE A 131 -20.55 2.53 -2.52
C PHE A 131 -19.59 1.40 -2.84
N GLY A 132 -18.77 1.03 -1.88
CA GLY A 132 -17.76 0.00 -2.07
C GLY A 132 -17.51 -0.80 -0.81
N ALA A 133 -17.22 -2.07 -0.97
CA ALA A 133 -16.71 -2.95 0.07
C ALA A 133 -15.48 -3.66 -0.46
N ARG A 134 -14.47 -3.88 0.39
CA ARG A 134 -13.30 -4.68 0.05
C ARG A 134 -12.82 -5.48 1.25
N THR A 135 -12.11 -6.55 0.97
CA THR A 135 -11.33 -7.30 1.97
C THR A 135 -10.11 -7.93 1.32
N SER A 136 -9.15 -8.33 2.14
CA SER A 136 -7.94 -9.02 1.72
C SER A 136 -7.72 -10.23 2.61
N ILE A 137 -7.43 -11.38 2.02
CA ILE A 137 -7.10 -12.60 2.75
C ILE A 137 -5.66 -12.96 2.44
N TYR A 138 -4.85 -13.19 3.47
CA TYR A 138 -3.45 -13.55 3.32
C TYR A 138 -3.21 -15.00 3.72
N PHE A 139 -2.48 -15.73 2.88
CA PHE A 139 -2.14 -17.13 3.06
C PHE A 139 -0.62 -17.27 3.14
N GLY A 140 -0.10 -17.26 4.37
CA GLY A 140 1.32 -17.44 4.64
C GLY A 140 1.75 -18.89 4.42
N GLY A 141 2.78 -19.07 3.59
CA GLY A 141 3.41 -20.38 3.35
C GLY A 141 4.40 -20.80 4.43
N LYS A 142 5.02 -21.97 4.27
CA LYS A 142 6.05 -22.47 5.20
C LYS A 142 7.23 -21.51 5.33
N ASN A 143 7.82 -21.08 4.21
CA ASN A 143 8.97 -20.16 4.20
C ASN A 143 8.69 -18.85 4.95
N ASP A 144 7.46 -18.35 4.84
CA ASP A 144 7.04 -17.15 5.54
C ASP A 144 6.96 -17.37 7.06
N ARG A 145 6.40 -18.49 7.49
CA ARG A 145 6.40 -18.88 8.91
C ARG A 145 7.82 -19.05 9.45
N ASP A 146 8.67 -19.76 8.71
CA ASP A 146 10.07 -19.99 9.11
C ASP A 146 10.83 -18.66 9.25
N THR A 147 10.60 -17.72 8.32
CA THR A 147 11.19 -16.37 8.37
C THR A 147 10.70 -15.58 9.58
N ILE A 148 9.39 -15.59 9.86
CA ILE A 148 8.81 -14.92 11.04
C ILE A 148 9.35 -15.51 12.33
N GLU A 149 9.37 -16.85 12.46
CA GLU A 149 9.89 -17.51 13.65
C GLU A 149 11.38 -17.26 13.85
N ASN A 150 12.17 -17.15 12.78
CA ASN A 150 13.57 -16.74 12.88
C ASN A 150 13.71 -15.32 13.45
N TYR A 151 12.96 -14.34 12.92
CA TYR A 151 12.96 -12.98 13.49
C TYR A 151 12.49 -12.95 14.95
N ARG A 152 11.44 -13.71 15.28
CA ARG A 152 10.95 -13.83 16.66
C ARG A 152 12.00 -14.41 17.59
N LYS A 153 12.72 -15.45 17.15
CA LYS A 153 13.81 -16.06 17.90
C LYS A 153 14.93 -15.05 18.15
N GLN A 154 15.36 -14.32 17.11
CA GLN A 154 16.39 -13.29 17.23
C GLN A 154 15.98 -12.16 18.19
N LEU A 155 14.77 -11.62 18.04
CA LEU A 155 14.25 -10.57 18.92
C LEU A 155 14.11 -11.06 20.37
N ARG A 156 13.64 -12.29 20.58
CA ARG A 156 13.54 -12.87 21.92
C ARG A 156 14.92 -13.07 22.55
N SER A 157 15.90 -13.54 21.79
CA SER A 157 17.27 -13.68 22.27
C SER A 157 17.89 -12.33 22.62
N ALA A 158 17.66 -11.31 21.77
CA ALA A 158 18.09 -9.94 22.04
C ALA A 158 17.45 -9.37 23.31
N ASP A 159 16.14 -9.55 23.49
CA ASP A 159 15.42 -9.08 24.69
C ASP A 159 15.90 -9.78 25.98
N ILE A 160 16.08 -11.11 25.95
CA ILE A 160 16.65 -11.84 27.10
C ILE A 160 18.06 -11.34 27.41
N LEU A 161 18.85 -11.07 26.38
CA LEU A 161 20.21 -10.57 26.51
C LEU A 161 20.24 -9.14 27.07
N GLU A 162 19.38 -8.24 26.58
CA GLU A 162 19.21 -6.87 27.10
C GLU A 162 18.79 -6.87 28.58
N ASN A 163 17.79 -7.68 28.94
CA ASN A 163 17.30 -7.76 30.31
C ASN A 163 18.36 -8.30 31.27
N LYS A 164 19.10 -9.35 30.87
CA LYS A 164 20.19 -9.90 31.69
C LYS A 164 21.40 -8.96 31.74
N PHE A 165 21.71 -8.25 30.66
CA PHE A 165 22.73 -7.21 30.67
C PHE A 165 22.35 -6.05 31.58
N ALA A 166 21.07 -5.65 31.62
CA ALA A 166 20.58 -4.63 32.54
C ALA A 166 20.84 -5.03 34.00
N LEU A 167 20.59 -6.30 34.37
CA LEU A 167 20.91 -6.82 35.71
C LEU A 167 22.42 -6.77 36.01
N ILE A 168 23.27 -7.24 35.09
CA ILE A 168 24.74 -7.19 35.25
C ILE A 168 25.20 -5.73 35.42
N ARG A 169 24.68 -4.82 34.58
CA ARG A 169 25.01 -3.40 34.61
C ARG A 169 24.63 -2.77 35.95
N MET A 170 23.41 -2.99 36.43
CA MET A 170 22.94 -2.46 37.72
C MET A 170 23.84 -2.96 38.86
N GLN A 171 24.06 -4.27 38.95
CA GLN A 171 24.93 -4.86 39.99
C GLN A 171 26.37 -4.32 39.94
N THR A 172 26.88 -4.02 38.74
CA THR A 172 28.24 -3.50 38.56
C THR A 172 28.32 -2.02 38.94
N LEU A 173 27.32 -1.21 38.59
CA LEU A 173 27.28 0.21 38.92
C LEU A 173 27.01 0.46 40.41
N ASP A 174 26.33 -0.45 41.09
CA ASP A 174 26.10 -0.39 42.54
C ASP A 174 27.35 -0.78 43.36
N ASN A 175 28.39 -1.31 42.72
CA ASN A 175 29.64 -1.69 43.38
C ASN A 175 30.54 -0.46 43.59
N PRO A 176 30.87 -0.07 44.84
CA PRO A 176 31.71 1.10 45.14
C PRO A 176 33.13 1.05 44.53
N ALA A 177 33.61 -0.14 44.17
CA ALA A 177 34.89 -0.34 43.52
C ALA A 177 34.90 0.11 42.05
N VAL A 178 33.73 0.32 41.44
CA VAL A 178 33.60 0.72 40.04
C VAL A 178 33.47 2.25 39.96
N GLN A 179 34.61 2.92 39.71
CA GLN A 179 34.67 4.38 39.68
C GLN A 179 34.97 4.95 38.29
N SER A 180 35.33 4.10 37.34
CA SER A 180 35.66 4.47 35.97
C SER A 180 35.04 3.53 34.93
N ILE A 181 35.01 3.97 33.67
CA ILE A 181 34.59 3.13 32.54
C ILE A 181 35.47 1.87 32.45
N THR A 182 36.77 2.00 32.74
CA THR A 182 37.71 0.88 32.72
C THR A 182 37.35 -0.17 33.79
N ASP A 183 37.04 0.25 35.01
CA ASP A 183 36.64 -0.67 36.10
C ASP A 183 35.32 -1.36 35.76
N PHE A 184 34.38 -0.61 35.19
CA PHE A 184 33.09 -1.14 34.73
C PHE A 184 33.31 -2.22 33.67
N MET A 185 34.10 -1.91 32.63
CA MET A 185 34.37 -2.84 31.53
C MET A 185 35.10 -4.10 31.99
N GLN A 186 36.08 -3.98 32.89
CA GLN A 186 36.75 -5.13 33.49
C GLN A 186 35.78 -6.01 34.27
N SER A 187 34.88 -5.40 35.03
CA SER A 187 33.89 -6.11 35.87
C SER A 187 32.84 -6.84 35.05
N ILE A 188 32.37 -6.26 33.93
CA ILE A 188 31.32 -6.89 33.10
C ILE A 188 31.85 -7.89 32.06
N ASN A 189 33.14 -7.85 31.70
CA ASN A 189 33.66 -8.59 30.55
C ASN A 189 33.37 -10.10 30.63
N GLN A 190 33.75 -10.75 31.74
CA GLN A 190 33.54 -12.19 31.91
C GLN A 190 32.05 -12.56 32.11
N PRO A 191 31.28 -11.86 32.98
CA PRO A 191 29.83 -12.08 33.08
C PRO A 191 29.11 -11.96 31.74
N LEU A 192 29.45 -10.94 30.94
CA LEU A 192 28.81 -10.69 29.66
C LEU A 192 29.21 -11.74 28.61
N LYS A 193 30.49 -12.12 28.50
CA LYS A 193 30.94 -13.23 27.64
C LYS A 193 30.20 -14.53 27.97
N LYS A 194 30.10 -14.87 29.26
CA LYS A 194 29.38 -16.05 29.73
C LYS A 194 27.89 -15.98 29.39
N LEU A 195 27.27 -14.81 29.59
CA LEU A 195 25.87 -14.58 29.25
C LEU A 195 25.60 -14.79 27.76
N ILE A 196 26.42 -14.17 26.91
CA ILE A 196 26.31 -14.27 25.45
C ILE A 196 26.53 -15.71 24.98
N GLY A 197 27.56 -16.39 25.50
CA GLY A 197 27.85 -17.79 25.17
C GLY A 197 26.73 -18.74 25.57
N ASN A 198 26.12 -18.55 26.74
CA ASN A 198 25.02 -19.38 27.23
C ASN A 198 23.73 -19.24 26.41
N LEU A 199 23.53 -18.09 25.77
CA LEU A 199 22.35 -17.83 24.93
C LEU A 199 22.56 -18.25 23.47
N SER A 200 23.77 -18.72 23.11
CA SER A 200 24.15 -19.04 21.73
C SER A 200 23.76 -17.91 20.76
N PHE A 201 23.98 -16.66 21.19
CA PHE A 201 23.65 -15.49 20.38
C PHE A 201 24.61 -15.34 19.19
N PHE A 202 25.85 -15.79 19.36
CA PHE A 202 26.86 -15.90 18.31
C PHE A 202 27.21 -17.37 18.07
N ASP A 203 27.66 -17.68 16.86
CA ASP A 203 27.93 -19.05 16.41
C ASP A 203 29.27 -19.57 16.94
N SER A 204 30.18 -18.68 17.34
CA SER A 204 31.52 -19.04 17.78
C SER A 204 32.07 -18.16 18.90
N ALA A 205 33.04 -18.70 19.67
CA ALA A 205 33.78 -17.93 20.66
C ALA A 205 34.58 -16.77 20.04
N ALA A 206 35.00 -16.90 18.77
CA ALA A 206 35.68 -15.85 18.05
C ALA A 206 34.75 -14.64 17.81
N GLU A 207 33.51 -14.87 17.41
CA GLU A 207 32.50 -13.82 17.25
C GLU A 207 32.17 -13.13 18.58
N ILE A 208 32.08 -13.89 19.68
CA ILE A 208 31.89 -13.31 21.02
C ILE A 208 33.05 -12.37 21.37
N ASN A 209 34.29 -12.78 21.09
CA ASN A 209 35.45 -11.94 21.36
C ASN A 209 35.46 -10.68 20.48
N GLN A 210 35.16 -10.82 19.19
CA GLN A 210 35.05 -9.69 18.27
C GLN A 210 33.95 -8.70 18.71
N PHE A 211 32.79 -9.20 19.13
CA PHE A 211 31.73 -8.39 19.70
C PHE A 211 32.22 -7.63 20.93
N MET A 212 32.90 -8.31 21.87
CA MET A 212 33.37 -7.69 23.11
C MET A 212 34.46 -6.64 22.87
N GLU A 213 35.35 -6.87 21.91
CA GLU A 213 36.37 -5.90 21.51
C GLU A 213 35.74 -4.63 20.92
N ALA A 214 34.79 -4.80 19.98
CA ALA A 214 34.07 -3.68 19.39
C ALA A 214 33.23 -2.92 20.43
N PHE A 215 32.50 -3.64 21.29
CA PHE A 215 31.70 -3.05 22.36
C PHE A 215 32.56 -2.25 23.33
N CYS A 216 33.72 -2.80 23.75
CA CYS A 216 34.68 -2.12 24.61
C CYS A 216 35.27 -0.86 23.96
N ALA A 217 35.63 -0.91 22.67
CA ALA A 217 36.15 0.24 21.95
C ALA A 217 35.13 1.39 21.92
N ASP A 218 33.87 1.11 21.56
CA ASP A 218 32.81 2.13 21.49
C ASP A 218 32.46 2.69 22.90
N THR A 219 32.73 1.96 24.00
CA THR A 219 32.48 2.48 25.36
C THR A 219 33.33 3.71 25.71
N LEU A 220 34.47 3.89 25.04
CA LEU A 220 35.36 5.04 25.28
C LEU A 220 34.74 6.36 24.82
N GLU A 221 33.74 6.31 23.93
CA GLU A 221 33.01 7.47 23.44
C GLU A 221 31.84 7.87 24.36
N LEU A 222 31.54 7.09 25.40
CA LEU A 222 30.44 7.35 26.32
C LEU A 222 30.78 8.45 27.32
N PRO A 223 29.76 9.08 27.95
CA PRO A 223 29.98 10.01 29.07
C PRO A 223 30.86 9.38 30.14
N LYS A 224 31.77 10.16 30.74
CA LYS A 224 32.63 9.67 31.83
C LYS A 224 31.77 9.16 32.98
N LEU A 225 32.08 7.99 33.54
CA LEU A 225 31.39 7.52 34.75
C LEU A 225 31.84 8.34 35.97
N THR A 226 30.89 8.99 36.64
CA THR A 226 31.07 9.76 37.89
C THR A 226 29.85 9.58 38.79
N ALA A 227 30.00 9.75 40.11
CA ALA A 227 28.90 9.55 41.06
C ALA A 227 27.63 10.37 40.75
N SER A 228 27.77 11.52 40.08
CA SER A 228 26.65 12.41 39.72
C SER A 228 25.98 12.09 38.38
N ASN A 229 26.50 11.16 37.59
CA ASN A 229 25.95 10.85 36.24
C ASN A 229 25.78 9.35 35.96
N HIS A 230 25.61 8.53 37.00
CA HIS A 230 25.35 7.10 36.87
C HIS A 230 24.19 6.78 35.91
N ASP A 231 23.09 7.52 35.98
CA ASP A 231 21.92 7.28 35.12
C ASP A 231 22.18 7.59 33.65
N GLU A 232 22.88 8.69 33.38
CA GLU A 232 23.25 9.07 32.00
C GLU A 232 24.18 8.03 31.38
N PHE A 233 25.22 7.60 32.13
CA PHE A 233 26.11 6.53 31.69
C PHE A 233 25.36 5.21 31.50
N SER A 234 24.50 4.82 32.45
CA SER A 234 23.70 3.58 32.40
C SER A 234 22.79 3.52 31.18
N ASN A 235 22.14 4.65 30.84
CA ASN A 235 21.32 4.76 29.63
C ASN A 235 22.16 4.73 28.36
N ALA A 236 23.32 5.40 28.35
CA ALA A 236 24.20 5.45 27.20
C ALA A 236 24.81 4.07 26.88
N ILE A 237 25.30 3.34 27.89
CA ILE A 237 25.83 1.98 27.71
C ILE A 237 24.72 0.98 27.32
N ALA A 238 23.49 1.15 27.82
CA ALA A 238 22.35 0.35 27.39
C ALA A 238 22.03 0.57 25.90
N GLY A 239 22.01 1.83 25.46
CA GLY A 239 21.84 2.18 24.05
C GLY A 239 22.97 1.63 23.17
N LEU A 240 24.21 1.71 23.63
CA LEU A 240 25.36 1.15 22.92
C LEU A 240 25.24 -0.38 22.81
N PHE A 241 24.89 -1.06 23.90
CA PHE A 241 24.70 -2.50 23.90
C PHE A 241 23.63 -2.92 22.89
N ARG A 242 22.47 -2.24 22.88
CA ARG A 242 21.38 -2.46 21.91
C ARG A 242 21.85 -2.31 20.46
N LYS A 243 22.67 -1.30 20.19
CA LYS A 243 23.30 -1.08 18.88
C LYS A 243 24.16 -2.26 18.46
N HIS A 244 25.00 -2.80 19.35
CA HIS A 244 25.90 -3.91 19.01
C HIS A 244 25.20 -5.26 18.85
N ILE A 245 24.13 -5.53 19.60
CA ILE A 245 23.34 -6.77 19.42
C ILE A 245 22.36 -6.66 18.24
N LEU A 246 22.38 -5.54 17.49
CA LEU A 246 21.59 -5.28 16.30
C LEU A 246 20.06 -5.40 16.50
N SER A 247 19.56 -5.29 17.74
CA SER A 247 18.13 -5.45 18.08
C SER A 247 17.24 -4.50 17.26
N ASP A 248 17.65 -3.24 17.15
CA ASP A 248 16.93 -2.22 16.36
C ASP A 248 16.93 -2.54 14.87
N GLN A 249 18.03 -3.11 14.34
CA GLN A 249 18.13 -3.51 12.94
C GLN A 249 17.24 -4.72 12.67
N VAL A 250 17.29 -5.76 13.52
CA VAL A 250 16.43 -6.94 13.43
C VAL A 250 14.97 -6.53 13.48
N TYR A 251 14.59 -5.63 14.40
CA TYR A 251 13.23 -5.10 14.49
C TYR A 251 12.83 -4.33 13.22
N ALA A 252 13.69 -3.45 12.71
CA ALA A 252 13.44 -2.70 11.48
C ALA A 252 13.27 -3.62 10.27
N HIS A 253 14.12 -4.65 10.14
CA HIS A 253 14.03 -5.66 9.10
C HIS A 253 12.75 -6.49 9.25
N PHE A 254 12.39 -6.91 10.46
CA PHE A 254 11.16 -7.67 10.72
C PHE A 254 9.92 -6.83 10.38
N LYS A 255 9.86 -5.58 10.83
CA LYS A 255 8.77 -4.64 10.49
C LYS A 255 8.63 -4.47 8.98
N LYS A 256 9.76 -4.29 8.27
CA LYS A 256 9.77 -4.15 6.80
C LYS A 256 9.36 -5.45 6.10
N TYR A 257 9.76 -6.61 6.64
CA TYR A 257 9.33 -7.91 6.16
C TYR A 257 7.81 -8.09 6.30
N LEU A 258 7.21 -7.71 7.44
CA LEU A 258 5.76 -7.81 7.64
C LEU A 258 4.96 -6.96 6.64
N VAL A 259 5.48 -5.81 6.22
CA VAL A 259 4.87 -4.97 5.17
C VAL A 259 4.94 -5.64 3.80
N ASN A 260 6.05 -6.31 3.49
CA ASN A 260 6.30 -6.95 2.21
C ASN A 260 6.20 -8.47 2.28
N ARG A 261 5.33 -9.00 3.13
CA ARG A 261 5.34 -10.42 3.51
C ARG A 261 5.24 -11.37 2.30
N GLN A 262 6.05 -12.42 2.26
CA GLN A 262 6.08 -13.38 1.16
C GLN A 262 4.90 -14.35 1.23
N GLY A 263 4.07 -14.40 0.20
CA GLY A 263 2.98 -15.37 0.17
C GLY A 263 1.89 -15.04 -0.84
N PHE A 264 0.81 -15.83 -0.75
CA PHE A 264 -0.38 -15.63 -1.55
C PHE A 264 -1.35 -14.71 -0.80
N SER A 265 -1.96 -13.76 -1.51
CA SER A 265 -3.09 -12.98 -1.01
C SER A 265 -4.22 -12.97 -2.03
N LEU A 266 -5.45 -12.86 -1.53
CA LEU A 266 -6.65 -12.73 -2.33
C LEU A 266 -7.38 -11.46 -1.91
N ASP A 267 -7.41 -10.47 -2.80
CA ASP A 267 -8.19 -9.26 -2.60
C ASP A 267 -9.54 -9.40 -3.29
N LEU A 268 -10.61 -9.07 -2.57
CA LEU A 268 -11.98 -9.04 -3.08
C LEU A 268 -12.50 -7.62 -2.92
N ALA A 269 -13.13 -7.09 -3.96
CA ALA A 269 -13.83 -5.81 -3.89
C ALA A 269 -15.17 -5.86 -4.62
N LEU A 270 -16.15 -5.12 -4.12
CA LEU A 270 -17.47 -4.94 -4.69
C LEU A 270 -17.77 -3.45 -4.69
N ALA A 271 -18.38 -2.92 -5.75
CA ALA A 271 -18.83 -1.54 -5.77
C ALA A 271 -20.09 -1.35 -6.60
N SER A 272 -20.83 -0.30 -6.25
CA SER A 272 -22.04 0.15 -6.92
C SER A 272 -22.00 1.66 -7.10
N LEU A 273 -22.37 2.13 -8.28
CA LEU A 273 -22.54 3.54 -8.60
C LEU A 273 -24.04 3.83 -8.63
N LEU A 274 -24.46 4.85 -7.88
CA LEU A 274 -25.73 5.54 -8.04
C LEU A 274 -25.50 6.88 -8.71
N ASN A 275 -26.30 7.21 -9.72
CA ASN A 275 -26.28 8.51 -10.39
C ASN A 275 -27.66 9.16 -10.29
N PHE A 276 -27.68 10.49 -10.13
CA PHE A 276 -28.87 11.33 -10.05
C PHE A 276 -28.86 12.30 -11.23
N PRO A 277 -29.35 11.89 -12.42
CA PRO A 277 -29.21 12.69 -13.65
C PRO A 277 -29.85 14.08 -13.55
N THR A 278 -30.93 14.20 -12.78
CA THR A 278 -31.68 15.44 -12.56
C THR A 278 -31.20 16.22 -11.33
N ASN A 279 -30.15 15.75 -10.65
CA ASN A 279 -29.69 16.25 -9.35
C ASN A 279 -30.76 16.22 -8.23
N ASN A 280 -31.86 15.47 -8.42
CA ASN A 280 -32.85 15.19 -7.40
C ASN A 280 -32.62 13.79 -6.81
N PHE A 281 -32.55 13.68 -5.48
CA PHE A 281 -32.37 12.41 -4.76
C PHE A 281 -33.51 11.40 -4.95
N GLU A 282 -34.71 11.86 -5.29
CA GLU A 282 -35.87 10.99 -5.54
C GLU A 282 -35.75 10.23 -6.87
N PHE A 283 -34.85 10.66 -7.76
CA PHE A 283 -34.69 10.09 -9.08
C PHE A 283 -33.24 9.66 -9.33
N SER A 284 -33.00 8.35 -9.19
CA SER A 284 -31.67 7.78 -9.34
C SER A 284 -31.66 6.53 -10.21
N TYR A 285 -30.50 6.26 -10.79
CA TYR A 285 -30.19 5.01 -11.46
C TYR A 285 -29.01 4.35 -10.76
N ALA A 286 -28.95 3.03 -10.83
CA ALA A 286 -27.74 2.25 -10.55
C ALA A 286 -27.05 1.90 -11.88
N PRO A 287 -26.34 2.85 -12.53
CA PRO A 287 -25.82 2.64 -13.88
C PRO A 287 -24.77 1.53 -13.97
N LYS A 288 -23.98 1.32 -12.93
CA LYS A 288 -22.82 0.45 -12.97
C LYS A 288 -22.57 -0.19 -11.62
N ASN A 289 -22.20 -1.45 -11.65
CA ASN A 289 -21.68 -2.16 -10.51
C ASN A 289 -20.49 -3.00 -10.95
N ALA A 290 -19.61 -3.36 -10.01
CA ALA A 290 -18.47 -4.18 -10.33
C ALA A 290 -18.00 -5.04 -9.15
N LEU A 291 -17.50 -6.22 -9.49
CA LEU A 291 -16.83 -7.16 -8.60
C LEU A 291 -15.39 -7.34 -9.09
N TRP A 292 -14.42 -7.28 -8.17
CA TRP A 292 -13.03 -7.57 -8.43
C TRP A 292 -12.56 -8.74 -7.57
N ILE A 293 -11.79 -9.62 -8.19
CA ILE A 293 -11.07 -10.72 -7.54
C ILE A 293 -9.62 -10.60 -8.00
N THR A 294 -8.71 -10.34 -7.06
CA THR A 294 -7.29 -10.07 -7.37
C THR A 294 -6.39 -11.00 -6.59
N PRO A 295 -6.13 -12.23 -7.09
CA PRO A 295 -5.08 -13.07 -6.53
C PRO A 295 -3.71 -12.43 -6.76
N THR A 296 -2.87 -12.44 -5.72
CA THR A 296 -1.50 -11.94 -5.77
C THR A 296 -0.57 -12.96 -5.13
N TYR A 297 0.57 -13.21 -5.74
CA TYR A 297 1.65 -13.98 -5.15
C TYR A 297 2.92 -13.14 -5.09
N ARG A 298 3.47 -12.95 -3.90
CA ARG A 298 4.76 -12.29 -3.69
C ARG A 298 5.83 -13.35 -3.50
N PHE A 299 6.71 -13.49 -4.49
CA PHE A 299 7.73 -14.55 -4.54
C PHE A 299 8.83 -14.34 -3.53
N PHE A 300 9.34 -13.12 -3.46
CA PHE A 300 10.35 -12.72 -2.49
C PHE A 300 10.21 -11.23 -2.23
N ALA A 301 10.56 -10.87 -1.00
CA ALA A 301 10.58 -9.50 -0.55
C ALA A 301 11.71 -9.36 0.45
N THR A 302 12.85 -8.98 -0.10
CA THR A 302 14.00 -8.54 0.68
C THR A 302 13.96 -7.02 0.81
N GLU A 303 14.90 -6.47 1.54
CA GLU A 303 15.00 -5.02 1.74
C GLU A 303 15.04 -4.22 0.42
N ASN A 304 15.64 -4.81 -0.62
CA ASN A 304 15.96 -4.14 -1.88
C ASN A 304 15.33 -4.79 -3.10
N HIS A 305 14.64 -5.92 -2.94
CA HIS A 305 14.12 -6.72 -4.05
C HIS A 305 12.73 -7.24 -3.72
N VAL A 306 11.74 -6.83 -4.50
CA VAL A 306 10.38 -7.38 -4.43
C VAL A 306 10.02 -7.90 -5.81
N LEU A 307 9.53 -9.13 -5.88
CA LEU A 307 8.90 -9.67 -7.09
C LEU A 307 7.50 -10.15 -6.73
N LYS A 308 6.50 -9.64 -7.45
CA LYS A 308 5.11 -10.02 -7.29
C LYS A 308 4.44 -10.26 -8.64
N LEU A 309 3.59 -11.28 -8.67
CA LEU A 309 2.67 -11.57 -9.76
C LEU A 309 1.26 -11.32 -9.24
N LEU A 310 0.48 -10.58 -10.01
CA LEU A 310 -0.94 -10.35 -9.75
C LEU A 310 -1.73 -10.90 -10.93
N ALA A 311 -2.90 -11.43 -10.64
CA ALA A 311 -3.94 -11.64 -11.64
C ALA A 311 -5.16 -10.83 -11.22
N VAL A 312 -6.00 -10.46 -12.18
CA VAL A 312 -7.30 -9.86 -11.91
C VAL A 312 -8.38 -10.62 -12.66
N TYR A 313 -9.52 -10.75 -12.01
CA TYR A 313 -10.80 -10.93 -12.66
C TYR A 313 -11.71 -9.79 -12.19
N ARG A 314 -12.27 -9.02 -13.14
CA ARG A 314 -13.26 -7.99 -12.87
C ARG A 314 -14.51 -8.27 -13.67
N TYR A 315 -15.65 -8.29 -12.99
CA TYR A 315 -16.95 -8.37 -13.62
C TYR A 315 -17.69 -7.07 -13.40
N GLU A 316 -18.03 -6.37 -14.47
CA GLU A 316 -18.84 -5.16 -14.40
C GLU A 316 -20.18 -5.35 -15.12
N TRP A 317 -21.28 -4.98 -14.45
CA TRP A 317 -22.62 -5.05 -15.02
C TRP A 317 -23.30 -3.68 -15.06
N TYR A 318 -23.80 -3.34 -16.25
CA TYR A 318 -24.22 -1.99 -16.63
C TYR A 318 -25.73 -1.97 -16.87
N ASN A 319 -26.41 -0.92 -16.40
CA ASN A 319 -27.80 -0.66 -16.73
C ASN A 319 -27.87 -0.07 -18.15
N ILE A 320 -28.21 -0.90 -19.13
CA ILE A 320 -28.23 -0.51 -20.54
C ILE A 320 -29.23 0.62 -20.82
N ASP A 321 -30.37 0.66 -20.13
CA ASP A 321 -31.39 1.68 -20.38
C ASP A 321 -30.91 3.06 -19.94
N TYR A 322 -30.17 3.12 -18.83
CA TYR A 322 -29.47 4.35 -18.42
C TYR A 322 -28.48 4.82 -19.49
N TYR A 323 -27.62 3.92 -20.00
CA TYR A 323 -26.61 4.32 -20.99
C TYR A 323 -27.23 4.66 -22.35
N LYS A 324 -28.31 4.01 -22.76
CA LYS A 324 -29.06 4.41 -23.97
C LYS A 324 -29.64 5.82 -23.83
N LEU A 325 -30.14 6.17 -22.65
CA LEU A 325 -30.78 7.46 -22.40
C LEU A 325 -29.75 8.59 -22.28
N TYR A 326 -28.70 8.41 -21.48
CA TYR A 326 -27.75 9.47 -21.12
C TYR A 326 -26.42 9.41 -21.89
N PHE A 327 -26.16 8.33 -22.63
CA PHE A 327 -24.95 8.14 -23.44
C PHE A 327 -25.27 7.55 -24.83
N PRO A 328 -26.20 8.14 -25.61
CA PRO A 328 -26.72 7.54 -26.85
C PRO A 328 -25.66 7.31 -27.94
N GLY A 329 -24.56 8.07 -27.91
CA GLY A 329 -23.44 7.92 -28.84
C GLY A 329 -22.42 6.84 -28.46
N SER A 330 -22.59 6.18 -27.31
CA SER A 330 -21.63 5.20 -26.78
C SER A 330 -22.11 3.77 -26.99
N THR A 331 -21.22 2.89 -27.43
CA THR A 331 -21.51 1.45 -27.46
C THR A 331 -21.21 0.85 -26.10
N VAL A 332 -22.25 0.46 -25.38
CA VAL A 332 -22.15 -0.09 -24.02
C VAL A 332 -22.71 -1.50 -23.99
N TYR A 333 -22.01 -2.38 -23.28
CA TYR A 333 -22.42 -3.76 -23.08
C TYR A 333 -22.87 -4.01 -21.65
N GLN A 334 -23.89 -4.86 -21.48
CA GLN A 334 -24.51 -5.12 -20.18
C GLN A 334 -23.54 -5.84 -19.26
N ASN A 335 -22.84 -6.85 -19.78
CA ASN A 335 -21.96 -7.73 -19.03
C ASN A 335 -20.53 -7.59 -19.56
N ASN A 336 -19.60 -7.19 -18.72
CA ASN A 336 -18.19 -6.97 -19.09
C ASN A 336 -17.31 -7.80 -18.17
N HIS A 337 -16.53 -8.71 -18.75
CA HIS A 337 -15.59 -9.57 -18.03
C HIS A 337 -14.18 -9.18 -18.42
N ASP A 338 -13.42 -8.68 -17.44
CA ASP A 338 -12.02 -8.34 -17.61
C ASP A 338 -11.15 -9.36 -16.88
N TYR A 339 -10.10 -9.81 -17.54
CA TYR A 339 -9.16 -10.79 -17.01
C TYR A 339 -7.75 -10.39 -17.41
N GLY A 340 -6.80 -10.44 -16.49
CA GLY A 340 -5.47 -9.95 -16.77
C GLY A 340 -4.42 -10.40 -15.76
N ILE A 341 -3.17 -10.12 -16.12
CA ILE A 341 -1.99 -10.43 -15.32
C ILE A 341 -1.06 -9.22 -15.24
N SER A 342 -0.42 -9.04 -14.09
CA SER A 342 0.56 -8.00 -13.83
C SER A 342 1.80 -8.60 -13.18
N LEU A 343 2.97 -8.35 -13.75
CA LEU A 343 4.25 -8.68 -13.15
C LEU A 343 4.93 -7.40 -12.71
N ALA A 344 5.31 -7.33 -11.43
CA ALA A 344 6.01 -6.18 -10.88
C ALA A 344 7.27 -6.61 -10.13
N ALA A 345 8.38 -5.97 -10.50
CA ALA A 345 9.68 -6.14 -9.90
C ALA A 345 10.18 -4.78 -9.38
N GLU A 346 10.58 -4.73 -8.11
CA GLU A 346 11.13 -3.54 -7.48
C GLU A 346 12.55 -3.85 -7.01
N PHE A 347 13.49 -3.04 -7.46
CA PHE A 347 14.90 -3.03 -7.09
C PHE A 347 15.23 -1.70 -6.41
N LYS A 348 16.36 -1.62 -5.69
CA LYS A 348 16.79 -0.40 -4.97
C LYS A 348 16.72 0.90 -5.80
N LYS A 349 17.07 0.84 -7.09
CA LYS A 349 17.08 2.00 -8.00
C LYS A 349 16.10 1.91 -9.16
N CYS A 350 15.45 0.77 -9.38
CA CYS A 350 14.66 0.55 -10.57
C CYS A 350 13.38 -0.20 -10.18
N SER A 351 12.23 0.16 -10.72
CA SER A 351 11.06 -0.72 -10.69
C SER A 351 10.47 -0.86 -12.09
N VAL A 352 10.01 -2.07 -12.39
CA VAL A 352 9.39 -2.42 -13.66
C VAL A 352 8.07 -3.10 -13.35
N GLN A 353 7.01 -2.66 -14.00
CA GLN A 353 5.69 -3.27 -13.93
C GLN A 353 5.14 -3.42 -15.34
N ALA A 354 4.67 -4.62 -15.69
CA ALA A 354 4.06 -4.92 -16.97
C ALA A 354 2.69 -5.59 -16.75
N GLU A 355 1.69 -5.11 -17.48
CA GLU A 355 0.28 -5.45 -17.32
C GLU A 355 -0.34 -5.80 -18.67
N LEU A 356 -1.17 -6.84 -18.70
CA LEU A 356 -1.97 -7.24 -19.86
C LEU A 356 -3.37 -7.64 -19.40
N VAL A 357 -4.41 -7.06 -20.00
CA VAL A 357 -5.82 -7.26 -19.65
C VAL A 357 -6.64 -7.46 -20.91
N GLY A 358 -7.41 -8.54 -20.97
CA GLY A 358 -8.47 -8.73 -21.95
C GLY A 358 -9.83 -8.37 -21.37
N ARG A 359 -10.72 -7.82 -22.20
CA ARG A 359 -12.12 -7.57 -21.90
C ARG A 359 -13.00 -8.34 -22.89
N SER A 360 -13.98 -9.06 -22.37
CA SER A 360 -15.05 -9.70 -23.12
C SER A 360 -16.38 -9.09 -22.70
N SER A 361 -17.06 -8.45 -23.65
CA SER A 361 -18.27 -7.68 -23.43
C SER A 361 -19.46 -8.32 -24.16
N SER A 362 -20.64 -8.35 -23.52
CA SER A 362 -21.86 -8.86 -24.16
C SER A 362 -23.15 -8.21 -23.66
N THR A 363 -24.15 -8.16 -24.56
CA THR A 363 -25.53 -7.74 -24.25
C THR A 363 -26.49 -8.69 -24.94
N GLU A 364 -27.52 -9.12 -24.21
CA GLU A 364 -28.63 -9.89 -24.75
C GLU A 364 -29.87 -8.99 -24.78
N THR A 365 -30.55 -8.90 -25.92
CA THR A 365 -31.74 -8.07 -26.08
C THR A 365 -32.89 -8.95 -26.57
N PRO A 366 -34.06 -8.95 -25.90
CA PRO A 366 -35.20 -9.74 -26.33
C PRO A 366 -35.70 -9.23 -27.69
N LEU A 367 -35.91 -10.15 -28.63
CA LEU A 367 -36.44 -9.86 -29.97
C LEU A 367 -37.93 -10.21 -30.11
N GLY A 368 -38.46 -11.07 -29.24
CA GLY A 368 -39.84 -11.55 -29.30
C GLY A 368 -39.94 -12.99 -28.83
N THR A 369 -40.98 -13.68 -29.28
CA THR A 369 -41.16 -15.13 -29.10
C THR A 369 -41.21 -15.84 -30.45
N ASP A 370 -40.73 -17.07 -30.52
CA ASP A 370 -40.95 -17.93 -31.69
C ASP A 370 -42.42 -18.43 -31.74
N ALA A 371 -42.73 -19.24 -32.75
CA ALA A 371 -44.06 -19.84 -32.95
C ALA A 371 -44.48 -20.78 -31.81
N GLU A 372 -43.54 -21.24 -30.99
CA GLU A 372 -43.75 -22.14 -29.84
C GLU A 372 -43.85 -21.38 -28.52
N GLY A 373 -43.71 -20.04 -28.54
CA GLY A 373 -43.76 -19.17 -27.38
C GLY A 373 -42.43 -19.04 -26.63
N ASN A 374 -41.31 -19.58 -27.15
CA ASN A 374 -40.00 -19.42 -26.53
C ASN A 374 -39.46 -18.02 -26.80
N LYS A 375 -38.88 -17.38 -25.78
CA LYS A 375 -38.27 -16.05 -25.92
C LYS A 375 -37.00 -16.12 -26.77
N ILE A 376 -36.94 -15.32 -27.83
CA ILE A 376 -35.77 -15.17 -28.69
C ILE A 376 -34.96 -13.94 -28.24
N TYR A 377 -33.64 -14.07 -28.22
CA TYR A 377 -32.72 -12.98 -27.88
C TYR A 377 -31.71 -12.76 -29.01
N THR A 378 -31.35 -11.51 -29.27
CA THR A 378 -30.12 -11.18 -30.02
C THR A 378 -28.98 -10.97 -29.05
N LYS A 379 -27.80 -11.53 -29.35
CA LYS A 379 -26.60 -11.38 -28.52
C LYS A 379 -25.53 -10.60 -29.28
N LYS A 380 -25.18 -9.42 -28.77
CA LYS A 380 -24.04 -8.64 -29.25
C LYS A 380 -22.82 -8.94 -28.39
N ARG A 381 -21.64 -9.03 -29.01
CA ARG A 381 -20.36 -9.26 -28.32
C ARG A 381 -19.29 -8.27 -28.80
N SER A 382 -18.31 -7.99 -27.96
CA SER A 382 -17.09 -7.26 -28.30
C SER A 382 -15.93 -7.76 -27.46
N ASN A 383 -14.71 -7.62 -27.97
CA ASN A 383 -13.48 -7.91 -27.26
C ASN A 383 -12.55 -6.71 -27.35
N ASP A 384 -11.81 -6.46 -26.27
CA ASP A 384 -10.84 -5.36 -26.20
C ASP A 384 -9.61 -5.79 -25.39
N VAL A 385 -8.46 -5.15 -25.61
CA VAL A 385 -7.20 -5.47 -24.92
C VAL A 385 -6.50 -4.21 -24.47
N GLN A 386 -6.12 -4.21 -23.19
CA GLN A 386 -5.30 -3.19 -22.56
C GLN A 386 -3.95 -3.78 -22.19
N TYR A 387 -2.88 -3.00 -22.35
CA TYR A 387 -1.56 -3.34 -21.82
C TYR A 387 -0.87 -2.09 -21.30
N LEU A 388 -0.03 -2.25 -20.29
CA LEU A 388 0.70 -1.14 -19.68
C LEU A 388 2.05 -1.61 -19.17
N MET A 389 3.10 -0.89 -19.53
CA MET A 389 4.44 -1.02 -19.00
C MET A 389 4.83 0.28 -18.29
N VAL A 390 5.28 0.16 -17.05
CA VAL A 390 5.78 1.27 -16.24
C VAL A 390 7.20 0.94 -15.81
N VAL A 391 8.14 1.81 -16.13
CA VAL A 391 9.53 1.74 -15.66
C VAL A 391 9.83 2.98 -14.84
N ASN A 392 10.25 2.80 -13.59
CA ASN A 392 10.76 3.88 -12.76
C ASN A 392 12.25 3.67 -12.51
N TYR A 393 13.04 4.72 -12.68
CA TYR A 393 14.45 4.72 -12.37
C TYR A 393 14.80 5.89 -11.44
N ARG A 394 15.33 5.57 -10.27
CA ARG A 394 15.77 6.54 -9.28
C ARG A 394 17.15 7.06 -9.68
N LEU A 395 17.18 8.27 -10.24
CA LEU A 395 18.40 8.99 -10.61
C LEU A 395 19.19 9.40 -9.35
N THR A 396 18.47 9.95 -8.38
CA THR A 396 18.97 10.36 -7.05
C THR A 396 17.90 10.10 -5.99
N ASP A 397 18.20 10.30 -4.71
CA ASP A 397 17.19 10.18 -3.65
C ASP A 397 16.02 11.19 -3.78
N GLN A 398 16.17 12.18 -4.67
CA GLN A 398 15.21 13.25 -4.92
C GLN A 398 14.71 13.29 -6.37
N ALA A 399 15.20 12.43 -7.26
CA ALA A 399 14.83 12.47 -8.67
C ALA A 399 14.49 11.08 -9.20
N ILE A 400 13.30 10.95 -9.78
CA ILE A 400 12.79 9.70 -10.36
C ILE A 400 12.41 9.97 -11.81
N LEU A 401 12.99 9.19 -12.71
CA LEU A 401 12.57 9.10 -14.11
C LEU A 401 11.48 8.02 -14.22
N THR A 402 10.34 8.35 -14.81
CA THR A 402 9.23 7.42 -15.05
C THR A 402 8.95 7.36 -16.54
N PHE A 403 8.91 6.15 -17.09
CA PHE A 403 8.48 5.87 -18.44
C PHE A 403 7.22 5.00 -18.41
N ASN A 404 6.14 5.46 -19.03
CA ASN A 404 4.90 4.72 -19.20
C ASN A 404 4.67 4.46 -20.69
N PHE A 405 4.33 3.23 -21.04
CA PHE A 405 3.98 2.83 -22.39
C PHE A 405 2.82 1.84 -22.35
N GLY A 406 1.77 2.05 -23.13
CA GLY A 406 0.62 1.17 -23.09
C GLY A 406 -0.52 1.57 -24.03
N ASN A 407 -1.57 0.79 -23.98
CA ASN A 407 -2.86 1.06 -24.62
C ASN A 407 -3.97 0.74 -23.63
N GLN A 408 -4.97 1.62 -23.51
CA GLN A 408 -6.17 1.37 -22.69
C GLN A 408 -7.31 0.75 -23.50
N PHE A 409 -8.30 0.19 -22.81
CA PHE A 409 -9.59 -0.15 -23.45
C PHE A 409 -10.22 1.08 -24.07
N ASN A 410 -11.07 0.89 -25.07
CA ASN A 410 -11.88 1.95 -25.64
C ASN A 410 -12.82 2.50 -24.54
N PRO A 411 -12.63 3.75 -24.08
CA PRO A 411 -13.47 4.33 -23.06
C PRO A 411 -14.88 4.60 -23.60
N VAL A 412 -15.86 4.67 -22.68
CA VAL A 412 -17.23 5.10 -23.01
C VAL A 412 -17.22 6.55 -23.50
N ILE A 413 -16.39 7.38 -22.87
CA ILE A 413 -16.18 8.78 -23.24
C ILE A 413 -14.88 8.88 -24.04
N ASN A 414 -14.92 9.36 -25.28
CA ASN A 414 -13.76 9.58 -26.17
C ASN A 414 -12.99 8.31 -26.63
N PRO A 415 -13.60 7.40 -27.41
CA PRO A 415 -13.00 6.12 -27.81
C PRO A 415 -11.75 6.22 -28.73
N LYS A 416 -11.39 7.39 -29.26
CA LYS A 416 -10.33 7.55 -30.27
C LYS A 416 -8.91 7.72 -29.71
N ARG A 417 -8.71 7.76 -28.40
CA ARG A 417 -7.41 8.05 -27.76
C ARG A 417 -7.05 6.97 -26.75
N THR A 418 -6.48 5.88 -27.21
CA THR A 418 -6.14 4.72 -26.35
C THR A 418 -4.64 4.55 -26.11
N LEU A 419 -3.77 5.05 -26.99
CA LEU A 419 -2.32 4.94 -26.84
C LEU A 419 -1.82 5.88 -25.72
N VAL A 420 -0.96 5.34 -24.84
CA VAL A 420 -0.27 6.09 -23.81
C VAL A 420 1.23 5.90 -23.96
N SER A 421 1.95 6.99 -24.18
CA SER A 421 3.41 7.04 -24.07
C SER A 421 3.79 8.31 -23.33
N THR A 422 4.47 8.18 -22.20
CA THR A 422 4.83 9.31 -21.35
C THR A 422 6.20 9.08 -20.74
N LEU A 423 7.07 10.08 -20.87
CA LEU A 423 8.34 10.16 -20.14
C LEU A 423 8.23 11.35 -19.17
N SER A 424 8.40 11.11 -17.88
CA SER A 424 8.34 12.16 -16.87
C SER A 424 9.52 12.08 -15.91
N VAL A 425 9.94 13.24 -15.42
CA VAL A 425 10.95 13.36 -14.35
C VAL A 425 10.27 14.02 -13.17
N ASN A 426 10.27 13.33 -12.04
CA ASN A 426 9.69 13.81 -10.80
C ASN A 426 10.80 14.19 -9.83
N PHE A 427 10.79 15.45 -9.38
CA PHE A 427 11.70 15.95 -8.35
C PHE A 427 10.99 16.04 -7.01
N GLY A 428 11.52 15.35 -6.01
CA GLY A 428 11.12 15.50 -4.62
C GLY A 428 11.98 16.57 -3.94
N PHE A 429 11.34 17.59 -3.39
CA PHE A 429 11.97 18.46 -2.42
C PHE A 429 12.18 17.63 -1.15
N GLY A 430 13.38 17.05 -0.99
CA GLY A 430 13.64 16.09 0.09
C GLY A 430 13.29 16.63 1.48
N SER A 431 13.06 15.74 2.44
CA SER A 431 12.82 16.14 3.83
C SER A 431 13.96 17.02 4.35
N PRO A 432 13.69 18.04 5.17
CA PRO A 432 14.73 18.82 5.82
C PRO A 432 15.73 17.88 6.47
N LYS A 433 17.02 18.03 6.15
CA LYS A 433 18.06 17.26 6.83
C LYS A 433 17.99 17.62 8.32
N LYS A 434 18.26 16.67 9.22
CA LYS A 434 18.28 16.95 10.67
C LYS A 434 19.17 18.17 11.02
N SER A 435 20.23 18.42 10.22
CA SER A 435 21.11 19.59 10.37
C SER A 435 20.42 20.94 10.08
N SER A 436 19.37 20.97 9.26
CA SER A 436 18.60 22.19 8.92
C SER A 436 17.43 22.47 9.87
N VAL A 437 17.16 21.59 10.85
CA VAL A 437 16.10 21.78 11.86
C VAL A 437 16.63 22.38 13.16
N ASN A 438 17.96 22.48 13.33
CA ASN A 438 18.56 23.29 14.40
C ASN A 438 18.59 24.78 13.98
N LEU A 439 17.42 25.42 13.98
CA LEU A 439 17.26 26.87 13.87
C LEU A 439 17.33 27.58 15.24
N ALA A 440 17.86 26.92 16.26
CA ALA A 440 18.19 27.53 17.55
C ALA A 440 19.70 27.48 17.76
N LYS A 441 20.40 28.50 17.25
CA LYS A 441 21.65 29.01 17.80
C LYS A 441 21.55 30.52 17.88
#